data_AF-A0A7C1R5Z0-F1
#
_entry.id   AF-A0A7C1R5Z0-F1
#
_cell.length_a   1.000
_cell.length_b   1.000
_cell.length_c   1.000
_cell.angle_alpha   90.00
_cell.angle_beta   90.00
_cell.angle_gamma   90.00
#
_symmetry.space_group_name_H-M   'P 1'
#
loop_
_entity.id
_entity.type
_entity.pdbx_description
1 polymer ?
#
loop_
_entity_poly.entity_id
_entity_poly.type
_entity_poly.pdbx_seq_one_letter_code
_entity_poly.pdbx_strand_id
1 'polypeptide(L)'
;MGMFDTIVFLKPIQCKECGADITSTQTKQFDNFMTQFEVGDILPGRMITGIIEESIYCKHLPLEGKKDLSFDQKIFLVIYRNILIGVTESYELAEKQVNKFGFGELFLLYQDLHKKRDLYQAKYSRLRTWCTKYASYLNMDAKKKEGLEDMKGLEAIQYSSLFPYVKVMNPLKEYIDELDEQNELNKSNIFF
;
A
#
# COMPACT_ATOMS: atom_id res chain seq x y z
N MET A 1 20.22 1.93 18.98
CA MET A 1 19.58 1.82 17.65
C MET A 1 18.71 3.05 17.47
N GLY A 2 18.89 3.81 16.38
CA GLY A 2 18.08 5.01 16.12
C GLY A 2 16.74 4.66 15.48
N MET A 3 15.76 5.56 15.57
CA MET A 3 14.54 5.48 14.75
C MET A 3 14.88 5.97 13.34
N PHE A 4 14.34 5.28 12.33
CA PHE A 4 14.54 5.59 10.92
C PHE A 4 13.19 5.45 10.22
N ASP A 5 12.92 6.33 9.26
CA ASP A 5 11.79 6.15 8.36
C ASP A 5 12.20 5.23 7.20
N THR A 6 11.22 4.63 6.53
CA THR A 6 11.46 3.70 5.42
C THR A 6 10.83 4.22 4.14
N ILE A 7 11.61 4.34 3.08
CA ILE A 7 11.11 4.58 1.73
C ILE A 7 10.92 3.24 1.04
N VAL A 8 9.69 2.94 0.61
CA VAL A 8 9.36 1.75 -0.17
C VAL A 8 9.37 2.11 -1.66
N PHE A 9 10.08 1.32 -2.45
CA PHE A 9 10.22 1.56 -3.88
C PHE A 9 9.09 0.89 -4.65
N LEU A 10 8.41 1.65 -5.51
CA LEU A 10 7.37 1.13 -6.40
C LEU A 10 7.92 0.07 -7.37
N LYS A 11 9.16 0.27 -7.82
CA LYS A 11 9.93 -0.70 -8.60
C LYS A 11 11.20 -1.03 -7.83
N PRO A 12 11.53 -2.32 -7.64
CA PRO A 12 12.78 -2.68 -6.99
C PRO A 12 13.97 -2.09 -7.74
N ILE A 13 14.94 -1.57 -6.98
CA ILE A 13 16.20 -1.08 -7.52
C ILE A 13 17.19 -2.23 -7.45
N GLN A 14 17.83 -2.55 -8.58
CA GLN A 14 18.81 -3.63 -8.59
C GLN A 14 20.13 -3.16 -8.01
N CYS A 15 20.69 -3.97 -7.12
CA CYS A 15 22.04 -3.75 -6.63
C CYS A 15 23.05 -3.94 -7.75
N LYS A 16 23.93 -2.95 -7.95
CA LYS A 16 24.96 -2.99 -8.99
C LYS A 16 26.03 -4.07 -8.79
N GLU A 17 26.20 -4.59 -7.57
CA GLU A 17 27.21 -5.62 -7.28
C GLU A 17 26.65 -7.04 -7.36
N CYS A 18 25.52 -7.32 -6.71
CA CYS A 18 24.97 -8.69 -6.63
C CYS A 18 23.72 -8.92 -7.51
N GLY A 19 23.16 -7.87 -8.11
CA GLY A 19 21.92 -7.95 -8.88
C GLY A 19 20.65 -8.21 -8.06
N ALA A 20 20.74 -8.24 -6.71
CA ALA A 20 19.57 -8.44 -5.87
C ALA A 20 18.63 -7.24 -5.92
N ASP A 21 17.33 -7.54 -5.88
CA ASP A 21 16.28 -6.54 -5.85
C ASP A 21 16.18 -5.90 -4.47
N ILE A 22 16.42 -4.59 -4.41
CA ILE A 22 16.24 -3.77 -3.22
C ILE A 22 14.85 -3.15 -3.32
N THR A 23 13.95 -3.47 -2.39
CA THR A 23 12.56 -3.00 -2.38
C THR A 23 12.32 -1.78 -1.50
N SER A 24 13.26 -1.45 -0.62
CA SER A 24 13.15 -0.30 0.28
C SER A 24 14.50 0.18 0.78
N THR A 25 14.54 1.40 1.32
CA THR A 25 15.69 1.91 2.08
C THR A 25 15.25 2.61 3.36
N GLN A 26 16.13 2.66 4.34
CA GLN A 26 15.92 3.44 5.57
C GLN A 26 16.56 4.82 5.43
N THR A 27 15.87 5.85 5.90
CA THR A 27 16.32 7.24 5.81
C THR A 27 16.19 7.96 7.15
N LYS A 28 17.08 8.93 7.36
CA LYS A 28 17.08 9.87 8.49
C LYS A 28 16.70 11.29 8.10
N GLN A 29 16.32 11.49 6.84
CA GLN A 29 16.12 12.82 6.25
C GLN A 29 14.82 13.48 6.71
N PHE A 30 13.96 12.74 7.42
CA PHE A 30 12.66 13.18 7.92
C PHE A 30 12.62 13.10 9.46
N ASP A 31 11.41 13.08 10.02
CA ASP A 31 11.20 13.19 11.47
C ASP A 31 11.49 11.90 12.26
N ASN A 32 11.80 10.78 11.59
CA ASN A 32 12.20 9.50 12.19
C ASN A 32 11.11 8.87 13.07
N PHE A 33 9.88 8.84 12.57
CA PHE A 33 8.72 8.28 13.27
C PHE A 33 8.52 6.77 13.04
N MET A 34 9.47 6.10 12.38
CA MET A 34 9.32 4.72 11.90
C MET A 34 8.18 4.57 10.90
N THR A 35 7.93 5.66 10.15
CA THR A 35 6.88 5.70 9.13
C THR A 35 7.41 5.11 7.83
N GLN A 36 6.53 4.44 7.10
CA GLN A 36 6.79 3.98 5.75
C GLN A 36 6.22 4.99 4.77
N PHE A 37 7.00 5.35 3.75
CA PHE A 37 6.62 6.29 2.72
C PHE A 37 6.78 5.65 1.33
N GLU A 38 5.79 5.86 0.49
CA GLU A 38 5.75 5.50 -0.92
C GLU A 38 5.71 6.75 -1.80
N VAL A 39 5.97 6.56 -3.10
CA VAL A 39 5.74 7.61 -4.09
C VAL A 39 4.27 8.04 -4.08
N GLY A 40 4.05 9.33 -3.89
CA GLY A 40 2.74 9.97 -3.72
C GLY A 40 2.43 10.37 -2.29
N ASP A 41 3.21 9.91 -1.31
CA ASP A 41 2.99 10.24 0.10
C ASP A 41 3.49 11.65 0.45
N ILE A 42 2.83 12.22 1.47
CA ILE A 42 3.19 13.49 2.06
C ILE A 42 4.23 13.23 3.16
N LEU A 43 5.43 13.75 2.95
CA LEU A 43 6.54 13.71 3.87
C LEU A 43 6.32 14.72 5.01
N PRO A 44 6.58 14.33 6.27
CA PRO A 44 6.46 15.22 7.40
C PRO A 44 7.59 16.26 7.41
N GLY A 45 7.37 17.38 8.10
CA GLY A 45 8.35 18.46 8.25
C GLY A 45 8.02 19.74 7.47
N ARG A 46 9.02 20.62 7.35
CA ARG A 46 8.89 21.93 6.68
C ARG A 46 8.69 21.73 5.17
N MET A 47 8.01 22.68 4.51
CA MET A 47 7.78 22.62 3.07
C MET A 47 9.12 22.56 2.30
N ILE A 48 9.45 21.39 1.76
CA ILE A 48 10.65 21.09 0.99
C ILE A 48 10.24 20.84 -0.47
N THR A 49 10.99 21.45 -1.38
CA THR A 49 10.98 21.12 -2.81
C THR A 49 12.43 21.00 -3.24
N GLY A 50 12.80 19.86 -3.80
CA GLY A 50 14.18 19.57 -4.16
C GLY A 50 14.48 18.09 -4.29
N ILE A 51 15.78 17.78 -4.31
CA ILE A 51 16.30 16.43 -4.49
C ILE A 51 17.14 16.11 -3.26
N ILE A 52 16.87 14.96 -2.63
CA ILE A 52 17.67 14.44 -1.52
C ILE A 52 18.45 13.24 -2.00
N GLU A 53 19.76 13.25 -1.78
CA GLU A 53 20.63 12.10 -2.02
C GLU A 53 20.56 11.16 -0.81
N GLU A 54 20.31 9.88 -1.07
CA GLU A 54 20.27 8.82 -0.07
C GLU A 54 21.11 7.64 -0.55
N SER A 55 21.77 6.94 0.37
CA SER A 55 22.54 5.74 0.03
C SER A 55 21.69 4.51 0.29
N ILE A 56 21.61 3.59 -0.68
CA ILE A 56 20.92 2.32 -0.48
C ILE A 56 21.88 1.26 0.04
N TYR A 57 21.33 0.42 0.90
CA TYR A 57 22.06 -0.65 1.54
C TYR A 57 21.67 -1.99 0.95
N CYS A 58 22.65 -2.77 0.52
CA CYS A 58 22.43 -4.16 0.13
C CYS A 58 23.08 -5.10 1.14
N LYS A 59 22.33 -6.12 1.56
CA LYS A 59 22.90 -7.29 2.24
C LYS A 59 23.39 -8.24 1.16
N HIS A 60 24.61 -8.02 0.67
CA HIS A 60 25.26 -9.02 -0.15
C HIS A 60 25.34 -10.31 0.66
N LEU A 61 24.65 -11.35 0.18
CA LEU A 61 25.07 -12.70 0.49
C LEU A 61 26.54 -12.84 0.07
N PRO A 62 27.36 -13.63 0.77
CA PRO A 62 28.80 -13.77 0.50
C PRO A 62 29.04 -14.53 -0.81
N LEU A 63 28.56 -13.98 -1.93
CA LEU A 63 28.96 -14.34 -3.26
C LEU A 63 30.31 -13.66 -3.46
N GLU A 64 31.36 -14.48 -3.49
CA GLU A 64 32.75 -14.10 -3.82
C GLU A 64 33.59 -13.45 -2.70
N GLY A 65 33.46 -13.91 -1.45
CA GLY A 65 34.50 -13.68 -0.43
C GLY A 65 34.73 -12.21 0.00
N LYS A 66 33.96 -11.26 -0.52
CA LYS A 66 33.85 -9.91 0.04
C LYS A 66 33.06 -10.00 1.34
N LYS A 67 33.73 -9.72 2.46
CA LYS A 67 33.17 -9.76 3.81
C LYS A 67 32.35 -8.52 4.18
N ASP A 68 32.38 -7.49 3.34
CA ASP A 68 31.91 -6.18 3.72
C ASP A 68 30.61 -5.79 3.02
N LEU A 69 29.76 -5.15 3.81
CA LEU A 69 28.54 -4.50 3.40
C LEU A 69 28.91 -3.28 2.52
N SER A 70 28.45 -3.24 1.27
CA SER A 70 28.69 -2.07 0.42
C SER A 70 27.59 -1.01 0.63
N PHE A 71 27.99 0.25 0.79
CA PHE A 71 27.10 1.42 0.91
C PHE A 71 27.14 2.28 -0.38
N ASP A 72 27.29 1.66 -1.55
CA ASP A 72 27.90 2.39 -2.67
C ASP A 72 26.92 2.83 -3.77
N GLN A 73 25.64 2.45 -3.68
CA GLN A 73 24.64 2.93 -4.63
C GLN A 73 23.87 4.11 -4.05
N LYS A 74 23.93 5.22 -4.77
CA LYS A 74 23.18 6.44 -4.44
C LYS A 74 21.86 6.43 -5.18
N ILE A 75 20.83 6.88 -4.49
CA ILE A 75 19.53 7.19 -5.05
C ILE A 75 19.19 8.63 -4.74
N PHE A 76 18.27 9.17 -5.53
CA PHE A 76 17.81 10.54 -5.43
C PHE A 76 16.30 10.52 -5.21
N LEU A 77 15.89 10.98 -4.03
CA LEU A 77 14.50 11.18 -3.66
C LEU A 77 14.05 12.55 -4.20
N VAL A 78 13.01 12.54 -5.02
CA VAL A 78 12.46 13.73 -5.67
C VAL A 78 11.26 14.22 -4.88
N ILE A 79 11.36 15.42 -4.32
CA ILE A 79 10.35 15.99 -3.44
C ILE A 79 9.81 17.29 -4.04
N TYR A 80 8.49 17.43 -4.07
CA TYR A 80 7.82 18.67 -4.45
C TYR A 80 6.75 19.02 -3.46
N ARG A 81 6.91 20.16 -2.79
CA ARG A 81 5.99 20.65 -1.75
C ARG A 81 5.61 19.55 -0.74
N ASN A 82 6.62 18.87 -0.19
CA ASN A 82 6.49 17.73 0.72
C ASN A 82 5.92 16.43 0.14
N ILE A 83 5.67 16.34 -1.16
CA ILE A 83 5.21 15.10 -1.78
C ILE A 83 6.43 14.36 -2.36
N LEU A 84 6.59 13.09 -2.01
CA LEU A 84 7.58 12.23 -2.66
C LEU A 84 7.08 11.88 -4.06
N ILE A 85 7.60 12.52 -5.11
CA ILE A 85 7.16 12.27 -6.49
C ILE A 85 7.85 11.08 -7.11
N GLY A 86 9.08 10.79 -6.69
CA GLY A 86 9.88 9.79 -7.36
C GLY A 86 11.15 9.42 -6.62
N VAL A 87 11.65 8.25 -6.99
CA VAL A 87 12.96 7.74 -6.59
C VAL A 87 13.70 7.39 -7.86
N THR A 88 14.91 7.93 -8.03
CA THR A 88 15.72 7.73 -9.25
C THR A 88 17.17 7.46 -8.91
N GLU A 89 17.89 6.78 -9.81
CA GLU A 89 19.32 6.49 -9.62
C GLU A 89 20.26 7.58 -10.15
N SER A 90 19.73 8.51 -10.95
CA SER A 90 20.52 9.56 -11.60
C SER A 90 20.00 10.94 -11.22
N TYR A 91 20.93 11.82 -10.81
CA TYR A 91 20.63 13.20 -10.48
C TYR A 91 19.99 13.96 -11.66
N GLU A 92 20.44 13.72 -12.89
CA GLU A 92 19.88 14.37 -14.08
C GLU A 92 18.41 14.01 -14.32
N LEU A 93 18.03 12.76 -13.98
CA LEU A 93 16.64 12.32 -14.08
C LEU A 93 15.80 12.94 -12.96
N ALA A 94 16.36 13.02 -11.74
CA ALA A 94 15.73 13.68 -10.60
C ALA A 94 15.45 15.16 -10.89
N GLU A 95 16.42 15.88 -11.46
CA GLU A 95 16.29 17.29 -11.82
C GLU A 95 15.23 17.51 -12.90
N LYS A 96 15.23 16.68 -13.95
CA LYS A 96 14.18 16.71 -14.97
C LYS A 96 12.80 16.45 -14.37
N GLN A 97 12.67 15.53 -13.41
CA GLN A 97 11.40 15.26 -12.75
C GLN A 97 10.91 16.44 -11.91
N VAL A 98 11.76 17.04 -11.08
CA VAL A 98 11.39 18.23 -10.28
C VAL A 98 10.89 19.36 -11.19
N ASN A 99 11.62 19.62 -12.28
CA ASN A 99 11.31 20.73 -13.18
C ASN A 99 10.06 20.48 -14.04
N LYS A 100 9.79 19.22 -14.39
CA LYS A 100 8.60 18.83 -15.16
C LYS A 100 7.35 18.77 -14.27
N PHE A 101 7.51 18.41 -13.00
CA PHE A 101 6.37 18.22 -12.10
C PHE A 101 5.70 19.55 -11.79
N GLY A 102 4.56 19.77 -12.43
CA GLY A 102 3.73 20.95 -12.27
C GLY A 102 2.34 20.61 -11.74
N PHE A 103 1.45 21.59 -11.81
CA PHE A 103 0.06 21.44 -11.36
C PHE A 103 -0.73 20.33 -12.09
N GLY A 104 -0.41 20.06 -13.37
CA GLY A 104 -1.07 19.01 -14.13
C GLY A 104 -0.77 17.60 -13.59
N GLU A 105 0.51 17.31 -13.36
CA GLU A 105 0.95 16.02 -12.77
C GLU A 105 0.42 15.87 -11.33
N LEU A 106 0.42 16.97 -10.56
CA LEU A 106 -0.18 17.00 -9.23
C LEU A 106 -1.67 16.66 -9.26
N PHE A 107 -2.43 17.18 -10.23
CA PHE A 107 -3.84 16.85 -10.40
C PHE A 107 -4.06 15.37 -10.70
N LEU A 108 -3.25 14.78 -11.57
CA LEU A 108 -3.31 13.33 -11.86
C LEU A 108 -3.01 12.50 -10.62
N LEU A 109 -1.98 12.88 -9.84
CA LEU A 109 -1.68 12.23 -8.56
C LEU A 109 -2.87 12.29 -7.59
N TYR A 110 -3.49 13.46 -7.44
CA TYR A 110 -4.68 13.62 -6.58
C TYR A 110 -5.85 12.78 -7.07
N GLN A 111 -6.07 12.70 -8.39
CA GLN A 111 -7.14 11.89 -8.96
C GLN A 111 -6.96 10.41 -8.59
N ASP A 112 -5.74 9.89 -8.67
CA ASP A 112 -5.45 8.49 -8.30
C ASP A 112 -5.56 8.25 -6.80
N LEU A 113 -5.13 9.20 -5.97
CA LEU A 113 -5.36 9.15 -4.51
C LEU A 113 -6.84 9.17 -4.16
N HIS A 114 -7.65 9.95 -4.87
CA HIS A 114 -9.11 9.97 -4.70
C HIS A 114 -9.73 8.62 -5.07
N LYS A 115 -9.33 8.00 -6.18
CA LYS A 115 -9.78 6.65 -6.54
C LYS A 115 -9.41 5.63 -5.47
N LYS A 116 -8.17 5.66 -4.97
CA LYS A 116 -7.72 4.77 -3.87
C LYS A 116 -8.58 4.96 -2.62
N ARG A 117 -8.86 6.21 -2.25
CA ARG A 117 -9.73 6.54 -1.12
C ARG A 117 -11.14 6.00 -1.31
N ASP A 118 -11.74 6.19 -2.49
CA ASP A 118 -13.12 5.78 -2.76
C ASP A 118 -13.23 4.25 -2.75
N LEU A 119 -12.25 3.54 -3.29
CA LEU A 119 -12.14 2.08 -3.17
C LEU A 119 -12.04 1.63 -1.71
N TYR A 120 -11.18 2.28 -0.92
CA TYR A 120 -11.04 1.98 0.50
C TYR A 120 -12.34 2.24 1.28
N GLN A 121 -13.01 3.36 1.02
CA GLN A 121 -14.30 3.69 1.64
C GLN A 121 -15.39 2.68 1.25
N ALA A 122 -15.42 2.24 -0.01
CA ALA A 122 -16.33 1.20 -0.46
C ALA A 122 -16.05 -0.13 0.26
N LYS A 123 -14.79 -0.54 0.35
CA LYS A 123 -14.36 -1.75 1.09
C LYS A 123 -14.78 -1.66 2.56
N TYR A 124 -14.45 -0.55 3.23
CA TYR A 124 -14.80 -0.32 4.62
C TYR A 124 -16.31 -0.35 4.85
N SER A 125 -17.10 0.27 3.96
CA SER A 125 -18.56 0.28 4.06
C SER A 125 -19.16 -1.12 3.89
N ARG A 126 -18.64 -1.92 2.95
CA ARG A 126 -19.02 -3.34 2.78
C ARG A 126 -18.69 -4.16 4.02
N LEU A 127 -17.47 -4.01 4.55
CA LEU A 127 -17.03 -4.70 5.76
C LEU A 127 -17.89 -4.32 6.97
N ARG A 128 -18.13 -3.02 7.18
CA ARG A 128 -18.98 -2.52 8.28
C ARG A 128 -20.40 -3.09 8.20
N THR A 129 -20.98 -3.09 7.00
CA THR A 129 -22.32 -3.64 6.76
C THR A 129 -22.34 -5.13 7.06
N TRP A 130 -21.33 -5.87 6.58
CA TRP A 130 -21.19 -7.30 6.82
C TRP A 130 -21.04 -7.62 8.30
N CYS A 131 -20.15 -6.91 9.03
CA CYS A 131 -19.97 -7.10 10.48
C CYS A 131 -21.24 -6.82 11.27
N THR A 132 -21.99 -5.77 10.88
CA THR A 132 -23.26 -5.43 11.52
C THR A 132 -24.30 -6.52 11.30
N LYS A 133 -24.40 -7.06 10.08
CA LYS A 133 -25.27 -8.19 9.75
C LYS A 133 -24.84 -9.45 10.51
N TYR A 134 -23.55 -9.76 10.55
CA TYR A 134 -23.02 -10.92 11.27
C TYR A 134 -23.33 -10.83 12.78
N ALA A 135 -23.11 -9.68 13.39
CA ALA A 135 -23.45 -9.43 14.79
C ALA A 135 -24.97 -9.60 15.04
N SER A 136 -25.81 -9.08 14.13
CA SER A 136 -27.26 -9.28 14.23
C SER A 136 -27.66 -10.75 14.09
N TYR A 137 -27.04 -11.49 13.17
CA TYR A 137 -27.26 -12.93 12.98
C TYR A 137 -26.85 -13.74 14.22
N LEU A 138 -25.72 -13.40 14.86
CA LEU A 138 -25.30 -14.06 16.11
C LEU A 138 -26.34 -13.89 17.23
N ASN A 139 -26.96 -12.71 17.33
CA ASN A 139 -27.94 -12.36 18.36
C ASN A 139 -29.38 -12.86 18.08
N MET A 140 -29.64 -13.50 16.93
CA MET A 140 -30.97 -14.04 16.59
C MET A 140 -31.25 -15.39 17.27
N ASP A 141 -32.54 -15.69 17.47
CA ASP A 141 -33.00 -17.02 17.92
C ASP A 141 -32.71 -18.11 16.88
N ALA A 142 -32.40 -19.32 17.33
CA ALA A 142 -32.06 -20.47 16.47
C ALA A 142 -33.11 -20.76 15.38
N LYS A 143 -34.41 -20.65 15.71
CA LYS A 143 -35.51 -20.86 14.74
C LYS A 143 -35.52 -19.82 13.60
N LYS A 144 -35.06 -18.60 13.86
CA LYS A 144 -34.95 -17.55 12.83
C LYS A 144 -33.72 -17.77 11.96
N LYS A 145 -32.63 -18.28 12.53
CA LYS A 145 -31.42 -18.64 11.77
C LYS A 145 -31.70 -19.75 10.76
N GLU A 146 -32.39 -20.82 11.19
CA GLU A 146 -32.80 -21.93 10.29
C GLU A 146 -33.71 -21.44 9.16
N GLY A 147 -34.66 -20.54 9.44
CA GLY A 147 -35.51 -19.94 8.40
C GLY A 147 -34.76 -19.08 7.38
N LEU A 148 -33.73 -18.35 7.82
CA LEU A 148 -32.88 -17.52 6.95
C LEU A 148 -31.93 -18.37 6.10
N GLU A 149 -31.35 -19.43 6.67
CA GLU A 149 -30.46 -20.37 5.97
C GLU A 149 -31.20 -21.20 4.91
N ASP A 150 -32.48 -21.52 5.16
CA ASP A 150 -33.39 -22.14 4.18
C ASP A 150 -33.81 -21.17 3.05
N MET A 151 -33.27 -19.95 3.00
CA MET A 151 -33.64 -18.87 2.07
C MET A 151 -35.15 -18.54 2.05
N LYS A 152 -35.87 -18.73 3.16
CA LYS A 152 -37.30 -18.43 3.22
C LYS A 152 -37.53 -16.94 3.48
N GLY A 153 -37.98 -16.23 2.46
CA GLY A 153 -38.48 -14.85 2.55
C GLY A 153 -37.48 -13.76 2.15
N LEU A 154 -37.98 -12.54 2.02
CA LEU A 154 -37.20 -11.36 1.58
C LEU A 154 -36.06 -10.99 2.53
N GLU A 155 -36.18 -11.37 3.81
CA GLU A 155 -35.13 -11.13 4.81
C GLU A 155 -33.87 -11.95 4.53
N ALA A 156 -33.98 -13.16 3.97
CA ALA A 156 -32.83 -13.99 3.62
C ALA A 156 -31.93 -13.33 2.56
N ILE A 157 -32.50 -12.49 1.68
CA ILE A 157 -31.74 -11.70 0.69
C ILE A 157 -30.80 -10.71 1.40
N GLN A 158 -31.18 -10.19 2.56
CA GLN A 158 -30.35 -9.27 3.33
C GLN A 158 -29.12 -9.94 3.94
N TYR A 159 -29.19 -11.24 4.25
CA TYR A 159 -28.11 -12.03 4.86
C TYR A 159 -27.37 -12.93 3.85
N SER A 160 -27.73 -12.86 2.57
CA SER A 160 -27.15 -13.71 1.51
C SER A 160 -25.62 -13.65 1.44
N SER A 161 -25.03 -12.48 1.68
CA SER A 161 -23.58 -12.26 1.72
C SER A 161 -22.87 -12.92 2.91
N LEU A 162 -23.61 -13.41 3.91
CA LEU A 162 -23.05 -14.07 5.08
C LEU A 162 -23.00 -15.58 4.93
N PHE A 163 -24.00 -16.18 4.29
CA PHE A 163 -24.17 -17.64 4.22
C PHE A 163 -22.95 -18.43 3.72
N PRO A 164 -22.15 -17.94 2.75
CA PRO A 164 -20.91 -18.62 2.37
C PRO A 164 -19.91 -18.78 3.52
N TYR A 165 -19.94 -17.85 4.49
CA TYR A 165 -18.95 -17.72 5.55
C TYR A 165 -19.43 -18.23 6.92
N VAL A 166 -20.74 -18.38 7.15
CA VAL A 166 -21.29 -18.75 8.47
C VAL A 166 -20.76 -20.09 9.00
N LYS A 167 -20.44 -21.03 8.11
CA LYS A 167 -19.98 -22.39 8.48
C LYS A 167 -18.46 -22.52 8.65
N VAL A 168 -17.73 -21.42 8.47
CA VAL A 168 -16.28 -21.38 8.48
C VAL A 168 -15.78 -21.09 9.90
N MET A 169 -14.63 -21.66 10.29
CA MET A 169 -14.01 -21.37 11.60
C MET A 169 -13.65 -19.89 11.81
N ASN A 170 -13.33 -19.14 10.75
CA ASN A 170 -13.03 -17.70 10.84
C ASN A 170 -13.71 -16.91 9.70
N PRO A 171 -15.03 -16.64 9.83
CA PRO A 171 -15.83 -16.01 8.78
C PRO A 171 -15.34 -14.61 8.40
N LEU A 172 -14.81 -13.85 9.37
CA LEU A 172 -14.34 -12.49 9.16
C LEU A 172 -13.05 -12.47 8.34
N LYS A 173 -12.14 -13.41 8.59
CA LYS A 173 -10.86 -13.46 7.86
C LYS A 173 -11.09 -13.79 6.39
N GLU A 174 -11.88 -14.82 6.09
CA GLU A 174 -12.16 -15.20 4.70
C GLU A 174 -12.89 -14.12 3.92
N TYR A 175 -13.81 -13.38 4.56
CA TYR A 175 -14.47 -12.26 3.91
C TYR A 175 -13.53 -11.07 3.65
N ILE A 176 -12.55 -10.84 4.53
CA ILE A 176 -11.51 -9.83 4.29
C ILE A 176 -10.64 -10.25 3.11
N ASP A 177 -10.24 -11.52 3.06
CA ASP A 177 -9.43 -12.08 1.97
C ASP A 177 -10.18 -11.97 0.61
N GLU A 178 -11.47 -12.29 0.56
CA GLU A 178 -12.31 -12.11 -0.66
C GLU A 178 -12.37 -10.64 -1.11
N LEU A 179 -12.53 -9.71 -0.16
CA LEU A 179 -12.56 -8.27 -0.46
C LEU A 179 -11.21 -7.75 -0.97
N ASP A 180 -10.10 -8.40 -0.61
CA ASP A 180 -8.77 -8.08 -1.12
C ASP A 180 -8.56 -8.65 -2.52
N GLU A 181 -8.97 -9.89 -2.78
CA GLU A 181 -8.90 -10.53 -4.12
C GLU A 181 -9.74 -9.78 -5.17
N GLN A 182 -10.93 -9.28 -4.81
CA GLN A 182 -11.78 -8.48 -5.72
C GLN A 182 -11.11 -7.18 -6.19
N ASN A 183 -10.14 -6.64 -5.44
CA ASN A 183 -9.40 -5.45 -5.83
C ASN A 183 -8.21 -5.77 -6.75
N GLU A 184 -7.58 -6.94 -6.62
CA GLU A 184 -6.47 -7.34 -7.49
C GLU A 184 -6.93 -7.59 -8.94
N LEU A 185 -8.12 -8.19 -9.11
CA LEU A 185 -8.75 -8.37 -10.42
C LEU A 185 -9.11 -7.05 -11.14
N ASN A 186 -9.34 -5.98 -10.38
CA ASN A 186 -9.58 -4.65 -10.95
C ASN A 186 -8.29 -3.91 -11.32
N LYS A 187 -7.15 -4.21 -10.66
CA LYS A 187 -5.84 -3.65 -11.02
C LYS A 187 -5.25 -4.30 -12.28
N SER A 188 -5.48 -5.58 -12.51
CA SER A 188 -4.98 -6.30 -13.70
C SER A 188 -5.69 -5.92 -15.01
N ASN A 189 -6.88 -5.30 -14.92
CA ASN A 189 -7.66 -4.84 -16.08
C ASN A 189 -7.40 -3.38 -16.50
N ILE A 190 -6.40 -2.70 -15.93
CA ILE A 190 -6.04 -1.31 -16.28
C ILE A 190 -4.82 -1.25 -17.24
N PHE A 191 -4.25 -2.42 -17.60
CA PHE A 191 -3.20 -2.53 -18.62
C PHE A 191 -3.67 -3.41 -19.79
N PHE A 192 -4.69 -2.96 -20.52
CA PHE A 192 -4.94 -3.33 -21.92
C PHE A 192 -5.49 -2.11 -22.67
#